data_AF-A0AA48QWL2-F1
#
_entry.id   AF-A0AA48QWL2-F1
#
_cell.length_a   1.000
_cell.length_b   1.000
_cell.length_c   1.000
_cell.angle_alpha   90.00
_cell.angle_beta   90.00
_cell.angle_gamma   90.00
#
_symmetry.space_group_name_H-M   'P 1'
#
loop_
_entity.id
_entity.type
_entity.pdbx_description
1 polymer ?
#
loop_
_entity_poly.entity_id
_entity_poly.type
_entity_poly.pdbx_seq_one_letter_code
_entity_poly.pdbx_strand_id
1 'polypeptide(L)'
;MASLSPAERDYIISGLLSDPALRVDGRSLLSPRPIETEYGVMPAANGSARVRVGGTEAVAGIKLDVGEVSKGSFEGGPGWRAKVEVDITPQALPSTDPKTLQTLSASYAALLAEHFVPSVSPLKITETRAFIPSLHIALLSCDGAIASALTLAARGAFADLQVPVTKVVGMEEEDAETQADLAGIKGAIAAGRAGKGKGRARARGGDDWDIEGDSAPLEGREELPVLVTLNLVGEKEFVDASLREEAACPARVHVFVRPGGRIAGIRMEGDGGIATERIRPLLEEARRIGLELAEALNADLP
;
A
#
# COMPACT_ATOMS: atom_id res chain seq x y z
N MET A 1 -5.26 12.40 21.41
CA MET A 1 -6.36 13.11 20.71
C MET A 1 -6.60 14.43 21.41
N ALA A 2 -6.90 15.49 20.66
CA ALA A 2 -7.19 16.81 21.24
C ALA A 2 -8.33 16.71 22.27
N SER A 3 -8.09 17.17 23.49
CA SER A 3 -9.12 17.21 24.53
C SER A 3 -10.10 18.34 24.22
N LEU A 4 -11.28 18.01 23.71
CA LEU A 4 -12.37 18.96 23.55
C LEU A 4 -13.11 19.15 24.87
N SER A 5 -13.52 20.39 25.16
CA SER A 5 -14.46 20.63 26.25
C SER A 5 -15.84 20.05 25.91
N PRO A 6 -16.67 19.71 26.92
CA PRO A 6 -18.03 19.22 26.65
C PRO A 6 -18.85 20.20 25.81
N ALA A 7 -18.73 21.51 26.06
CA ALA A 7 -19.44 22.54 25.31
C ALA A 7 -18.99 22.62 23.83
N GLU A 8 -17.69 22.50 23.55
CA GLU A 8 -17.19 22.48 22.18
C GLU A 8 -17.64 21.24 21.43
N ARG A 9 -17.59 20.07 22.09
CA ARG A 9 -18.08 18.82 21.51
C ARG A 9 -19.56 18.92 21.16
N ASP A 10 -20.38 19.41 22.09
CA ASP A 10 -21.82 19.54 21.89
C ASP A 10 -22.14 20.58 20.81
N TYR A 11 -21.36 21.66 20.70
CA TYR A 11 -21.47 22.63 19.61
C TYR A 11 -21.20 22.00 18.24
N ILE A 12 -20.11 21.22 18.10
CA ILE A 12 -19.76 20.53 16.85
C ILE A 12 -20.86 19.53 16.46
N ILE A 13 -21.29 18.68 17.40
CA ILE A 13 -22.32 17.68 17.14
C ILE A 13 -23.65 18.35 16.75
N SER A 14 -24.04 19.41 17.47
CA SER A 14 -25.29 20.13 17.19
C SER A 14 -25.25 20.82 15.81
N GLY A 15 -24.11 21.38 15.42
CA GLY A 15 -23.92 21.97 14.08
C GLY A 15 -23.97 20.94 12.96
N LEU A 16 -23.38 19.75 13.15
CA LEU A 16 -23.47 18.67 12.15
C LEU A 16 -24.91 18.14 12.03
N LEU A 17 -25.66 18.09 13.14
CA LEU A 17 -27.04 17.62 13.17
C LEU A 17 -28.07 18.67 12.72
N SER A 18 -27.74 19.96 12.68
CA SER A 18 -28.67 21.02 12.25
C SER A 18 -29.15 20.85 10.81
N ASP A 19 -30.27 21.48 10.46
CA ASP A 19 -30.80 21.51 9.10
C ASP A 19 -30.93 22.97 8.62
N PRO A 20 -30.06 23.45 7.70
CA PRO A 20 -28.97 22.73 7.05
C PRO A 20 -27.80 22.42 8.01
N ALA A 21 -26.99 21.41 7.68
CA ALA A 21 -25.82 21.06 8.49
C ALA A 21 -24.74 22.14 8.35
N LEU A 22 -24.15 22.54 9.49
CA LEU A 22 -23.16 23.60 9.57
C LEU A 22 -21.83 23.03 10.09
N ARG A 23 -20.83 22.95 9.21
CA ARG A 23 -19.44 22.67 9.59
C ARG A 23 -18.74 23.97 10.00
N VAL A 24 -17.73 23.84 10.86
CA VAL A 24 -16.95 24.99 11.38
C VAL A 24 -16.27 25.76 10.25
N ASP A 25 -15.89 25.08 9.18
CA ASP A 25 -15.24 25.64 7.99
C ASP A 25 -16.22 25.98 6.85
N GLY A 26 -17.53 25.78 7.04
CA GLY A 26 -18.56 26.08 6.06
C GLY A 26 -18.68 25.07 4.91
N ARG A 27 -17.93 23.97 4.90
CA ARG A 27 -18.07 22.92 3.87
C ARG A 27 -19.38 22.14 4.02
N SER A 28 -19.83 21.53 2.92
CA SER A 28 -20.88 20.51 2.99
C SER A 28 -20.34 19.23 3.65
N LEU A 29 -21.24 18.35 4.07
CA LEU A 29 -20.88 17.08 4.72
C LEU A 29 -20.05 16.16 3.80
N LEU A 30 -20.29 16.21 2.49
CA LEU A 30 -19.65 15.32 1.52
C LEU A 30 -18.51 16.01 0.74
N SER A 31 -18.12 17.23 1.11
CA SER A 31 -17.04 17.96 0.43
C SER A 31 -15.70 17.76 1.16
N PRO A 32 -14.71 17.10 0.54
CA PRO A 32 -13.36 17.00 1.10
C PRO A 32 -12.60 18.33 1.02
N ARG A 33 -11.50 18.45 1.78
CA ARG A 33 -10.48 19.50 1.64
C ARG A 33 -9.73 19.32 0.31
N PRO A 34 -9.06 20.38 -0.18
CA PRO A 34 -8.14 20.28 -1.30
C PRO A 34 -7.08 19.21 -1.02
N ILE A 35 -6.82 18.37 -2.02
CA ILE A 35 -5.79 17.31 -2.00
C ILE A 35 -4.70 17.74 -2.97
N GLU A 36 -3.48 17.87 -2.48
CA GLU A 36 -2.28 18.12 -3.27
C GLU A 36 -1.39 16.87 -3.23
N THR A 37 -0.96 16.38 -4.39
CA THR A 37 -0.06 15.23 -4.51
C THR A 37 1.19 15.65 -5.28
N GLU A 38 2.36 15.41 -4.70
CA GLU A 38 3.67 15.60 -5.33
C GLU A 38 4.35 14.24 -5.45
N TYR A 39 4.71 13.83 -6.66
CA TYR A 39 5.42 12.58 -6.94
C TYR A 39 6.94 12.79 -6.98
N GLY A 40 7.73 11.73 -6.79
CA GLY A 40 9.19 11.80 -6.94
C GLY A 40 9.91 12.66 -5.89
N VAL A 41 9.30 12.89 -4.72
CA VAL A 41 9.85 13.74 -3.65
C VAL A 41 11.11 13.17 -3.00
N MET A 42 11.35 11.85 -3.09
CA MET A 42 12.52 11.17 -2.53
C MET A 42 13.32 10.47 -3.63
N PRO A 43 14.39 11.08 -4.17
CA PRO A 43 15.18 10.51 -5.26
C PRO A 43 15.87 9.17 -4.94
N ALA A 44 16.06 8.86 -3.66
CA ALA A 44 16.68 7.61 -3.20
C ALA A 44 15.70 6.42 -3.17
N ALA A 45 14.39 6.68 -3.21
CA ALA A 45 13.33 5.68 -3.22
C ALA A 45 13.02 5.26 -4.67
N ASN A 46 12.52 4.03 -4.83
CA ASN A 46 12.05 3.53 -6.12
C ASN A 46 10.72 4.16 -6.54
N GLY A 47 9.91 4.58 -5.56
CA GLY A 47 8.70 5.37 -5.77
C GLY A 47 8.45 6.21 -4.53
N SER A 48 7.98 7.44 -4.71
CA SER A 48 7.72 8.34 -3.59
C SER A 48 6.60 9.31 -3.88
N ALA A 49 5.87 9.68 -2.83
CA ALA A 49 4.86 10.71 -2.92
C ALA A 49 4.74 11.50 -1.62
N ARG A 50 4.44 12.79 -1.74
CA ARG A 50 4.01 13.65 -0.66
C ARG A 50 2.58 14.05 -0.93
N VAL A 51 1.72 13.86 0.06
CA VAL A 51 0.30 14.21 -0.03
C VAL A 51 -0.03 15.20 1.07
N ARG A 52 -0.76 16.26 0.70
CA ARG A 52 -1.36 17.21 1.63
C ARG A 52 -2.87 17.23 1.45
N VAL A 53 -3.59 16.93 2.52
CA VAL A 53 -5.05 17.03 2.61
C VAL A 53 -5.38 18.15 3.60
N GLY A 54 -5.55 19.36 3.06
CA GLY A 54 -5.63 20.58 3.87
C GLY A 54 -4.43 20.75 4.82
N GLY A 55 -4.64 20.59 6.13
CA GLY A 55 -3.59 20.68 7.15
C GLY A 55 -2.85 19.38 7.45
N THR A 56 -3.30 18.25 6.90
CA THR A 56 -2.70 16.93 7.13
C THR A 56 -1.71 16.60 6.03
N GLU A 57 -0.46 16.34 6.39
CA GLU A 57 0.62 16.09 5.44
C GLU A 57 1.31 14.75 5.73
N ALA A 58 1.43 13.91 4.71
CA ALA A 58 2.11 12.63 4.78
C ALA A 58 3.11 12.47 3.62
N VAL A 59 4.23 11.81 3.89
CA VAL A 59 5.23 11.44 2.88
C VAL A 59 5.40 9.94 2.90
N ALA A 60 5.39 9.32 1.72
CA ALA A 60 5.61 7.90 1.53
C ALA A 60 6.77 7.65 0.58
N GLY A 61 7.56 6.62 0.88
CA GLY A 61 8.64 6.12 0.03
C GLY A 61 8.63 4.61 -0.02
N ILE A 62 8.92 4.06 -1.20
CA ILE A 62 9.00 2.62 -1.44
C ILE A 62 10.42 2.27 -1.82
N LYS A 63 10.98 1.26 -1.15
CA LYS A 63 12.22 0.60 -1.53
C LYS A 63 11.93 -0.81 -2.01
N LEU A 64 12.54 -1.22 -3.12
CA LEU A 64 12.44 -2.60 -3.61
C LEU A 64 13.61 -3.43 -3.13
N ASP A 65 13.31 -4.51 -2.40
CA ASP A 65 14.29 -5.52 -1.99
C ASP A 65 14.03 -6.82 -2.74
N VAL A 66 15.07 -7.60 -3.01
CA VAL A 66 14.90 -8.94 -3.59
C VAL A 66 14.63 -9.93 -2.47
N GLY A 67 13.51 -10.65 -2.55
CA GLY A 67 13.16 -11.71 -1.61
C GLY A 67 12.91 -13.05 -2.29
N GLU A 68 13.09 -14.12 -1.53
CA GLU A 68 12.73 -15.47 -1.94
C GLU A 68 11.25 -15.74 -1.64
N VAL A 69 10.56 -16.32 -2.61
CA VAL A 69 9.13 -16.66 -2.53
C VAL A 69 8.96 -18.14 -2.88
N SER A 70 8.17 -18.86 -2.07
CA SER A 70 7.87 -20.27 -2.35
C SER A 70 7.07 -20.44 -3.64
N LYS A 71 7.38 -21.50 -4.39
CA LYS A 71 6.67 -21.86 -5.63
C LYS A 71 5.16 -21.94 -5.37
N GLY A 72 4.37 -21.22 -6.16
CA GLY A 72 2.89 -21.15 -6.04
C GLY A 72 2.36 -20.05 -5.11
N SER A 73 3.21 -19.33 -4.37
CA SER A 73 2.75 -18.24 -3.49
C SER A 73 2.41 -16.93 -4.20
N PHE A 74 2.63 -16.86 -5.52
CA PHE A 74 2.34 -15.68 -6.32
C PHE A 74 0.86 -15.48 -6.65
N GLU A 75 0.04 -16.51 -6.58
CA GLU A 75 -1.39 -16.44 -6.94
C GLU A 75 -2.32 -16.14 -5.74
N GLY A 76 -1.75 -15.75 -4.59
CA GLY A 76 -2.55 -15.37 -3.42
C GLY A 76 -1.90 -15.67 -2.05
N GLY A 77 -0.66 -16.14 -2.04
CA GLY A 77 0.10 -16.37 -0.81
C GLY A 77 0.68 -15.08 -0.22
N PRO A 78 1.00 -15.05 1.09
CA PRO A 78 1.58 -13.89 1.77
C PRO A 78 3.04 -13.61 1.38
N GLY A 79 3.69 -14.49 0.61
CA GLY A 79 5.15 -14.49 0.42
C GLY A 79 5.74 -13.29 -0.33
N TRP A 80 4.95 -12.56 -1.12
CA TRP A 80 5.42 -11.39 -1.90
C TRP A 80 4.81 -10.06 -1.42
N ARG A 81 4.06 -10.07 -0.32
CA ARG A 81 3.34 -8.87 0.14
C ARG A 81 4.30 -7.77 0.55
N ALA A 82 3.90 -6.53 0.26
CA ALA A 82 4.61 -5.35 0.69
C ALA A 82 4.78 -5.33 2.21
N LYS A 83 5.98 -4.98 2.69
CA LYS A 83 6.20 -4.62 4.09
C LYS A 83 5.72 -3.19 4.28
N VAL A 84 4.92 -2.94 5.31
CA VAL A 84 4.35 -1.61 5.57
C VAL A 84 4.83 -1.14 6.94
N GLU A 85 5.47 0.02 6.94
CA GLU A 85 5.85 0.75 8.14
C GLU A 85 5.24 2.14 8.09
N VAL A 86 4.56 2.51 9.18
CA VAL A 86 3.97 3.83 9.35
C VAL A 86 4.61 4.47 10.57
N ASP A 87 5.11 5.69 10.43
CA ASP A 87 5.64 6.51 11.50
C ASP A 87 4.79 7.76 11.68
N ILE A 88 4.15 7.89 12.84
CA ILE A 88 3.44 9.10 13.22
C ILE A 88 4.38 9.93 14.07
N THR A 89 4.91 11.00 13.45
CA THR A 89 5.90 11.83 14.12
C THR A 89 5.29 12.54 15.35
N PRO A 90 6.06 12.71 16.43
CA PRO A 90 5.60 13.49 17.59
C PRO A 90 5.26 14.95 17.23
N GLN A 91 5.82 15.48 16.15
CA GLN A 91 5.51 16.81 15.63
C GLN A 91 4.09 16.90 15.07
N ALA A 92 3.60 15.82 14.42
CA ALA A 92 2.25 15.78 13.90
C ALA A 92 1.19 15.76 15.01
N LEU A 93 1.48 15.10 16.14
CA LEU A 93 0.57 14.94 17.27
C LEU A 93 1.27 15.21 18.63
N PRO A 94 1.62 16.46 18.95
CA PRO A 94 2.43 16.80 20.13
C PRO A 94 1.71 16.55 21.46
N SER A 95 0.38 16.50 21.44
CA SER A 95 -0.46 16.25 22.63
C SER A 95 -0.60 14.76 22.99
N THR A 96 -0.10 13.86 22.14
CA THR A 96 -0.28 12.41 22.31
C THR A 96 0.98 11.77 22.88
N ASP A 97 0.82 10.84 23.80
CA ASP A 97 1.96 10.16 24.40
C ASP A 97 2.68 9.24 23.39
N PRO A 98 3.99 9.02 23.53
CA PRO A 98 4.76 8.21 22.58
C PRO A 98 4.28 6.76 22.44
N LYS A 99 3.69 6.16 23.48
CA LYS A 99 3.21 4.77 23.43
C LYS A 99 1.94 4.67 22.58
N THR A 100 1.05 5.63 22.74
CA THR A 100 -0.16 5.74 21.91
C THR A 100 0.21 6.03 20.47
N LEU A 101 1.21 6.89 20.20
CA LEU A 101 1.72 7.10 18.84
C LEU A 101 2.21 5.80 18.20
N GLN A 102 3.03 5.02 18.91
CA GLN A 102 3.50 3.73 18.41
C GLN A 102 2.34 2.75 18.14
N THR A 103 1.32 2.75 19.00
CA THR A 103 0.12 1.91 18.82
C THR A 103 -0.68 2.33 17.59
N LEU A 104 -0.86 3.65 17.38
CA LEU A 104 -1.55 4.20 16.21
C LEU A 104 -0.78 3.87 14.92
N SER A 105 0.53 4.08 14.92
CA SER A 105 1.43 3.70 13.82
C SER A 105 1.25 2.23 13.43
N ALA A 106 1.29 1.32 14.40
CA ALA A 106 1.11 -0.11 14.16
C ALA A 106 -0.30 -0.45 13.63
N SER A 107 -1.34 0.22 14.15
CA SER A 107 -2.72 0.04 13.69
C SER A 107 -2.91 0.47 12.24
N TYR A 108 -2.38 1.63 11.82
CA TYR A 108 -2.50 2.08 10.43
C TYR A 108 -1.63 1.27 9.47
N ALA A 109 -0.45 0.82 9.92
CA ALA A 109 0.37 -0.13 9.15
C ALA A 109 -0.41 -1.44 8.89
N ALA A 110 -1.09 -1.97 9.91
CA ALA A 110 -1.93 -3.16 9.77
C ALA A 110 -3.11 -2.92 8.81
N LEU A 111 -3.79 -1.78 8.93
CA LEU A 111 -4.91 -1.38 8.06
C LEU A 111 -4.51 -1.35 6.57
N LEU A 112 -3.34 -0.77 6.26
CA LEU A 112 -2.81 -0.74 4.89
C LEU A 112 -2.36 -2.13 4.44
N ALA A 113 -1.67 -2.89 5.29
CA ALA A 113 -1.21 -4.24 4.97
C ALA A 113 -2.36 -5.22 4.69
N GLU A 114 -3.50 -5.06 5.37
CA GLU A 114 -4.66 -5.93 5.24
C GLU A 114 -5.55 -5.58 4.04
N HIS A 115 -5.79 -4.29 3.78
CA HIS A 115 -6.80 -3.86 2.80
C HIS A 115 -6.22 -3.20 1.54
N PHE A 116 -5.07 -2.53 1.64
CA PHE A 116 -4.44 -1.85 0.50
C PHE A 116 -3.48 -2.79 -0.26
N VAL A 117 -2.52 -3.40 0.44
CA VAL A 117 -1.44 -4.22 -0.15
C VAL A 117 -1.94 -5.38 -1.03
N PRO A 118 -3.04 -6.10 -0.72
CA PRO A 118 -3.55 -7.15 -1.60
C PRO A 118 -4.03 -6.68 -2.99
N SER A 119 -4.09 -5.37 -3.22
CA SER A 119 -4.44 -4.78 -4.51
C SER A 119 -3.24 -4.45 -5.39
N VAL A 120 -2.02 -4.49 -4.84
CA VAL A 120 -0.78 -4.30 -5.60
C VAL A 120 -0.48 -5.59 -6.36
N SER A 121 0.00 -5.50 -7.61
CA SER A 121 0.35 -6.67 -8.42
C SER A 121 1.68 -7.31 -7.95
N PRO A 122 1.85 -8.64 -8.07
CA PRO A 122 3.10 -9.30 -7.71
C PRO A 122 4.25 -8.93 -8.65
N LEU A 123 5.34 -8.40 -8.10
CA LEU A 123 6.54 -8.00 -8.83
C LEU A 123 7.51 -9.18 -9.00
N LYS A 124 7.20 -10.08 -9.95
CA LYS A 124 7.95 -11.33 -10.18
C LYS A 124 9.29 -11.06 -10.88
N ILE A 125 10.35 -11.72 -10.41
CA ILE A 125 11.65 -11.78 -11.08
C ILE A 125 11.86 -13.17 -11.68
N THR A 126 11.73 -14.21 -10.86
CA THR A 126 11.82 -15.62 -11.26
C THR A 126 10.68 -16.43 -10.63
N GLU A 127 10.62 -17.75 -10.86
CA GLU A 127 9.66 -18.62 -10.17
C GLU A 127 9.86 -18.69 -8.64
N THR A 128 11.01 -18.23 -8.15
CA THR A 128 11.42 -18.34 -6.74
C THR A 128 11.81 -17.01 -6.12
N ARG A 129 11.87 -15.93 -6.91
CA ARG A 129 12.29 -14.60 -6.45
C ARG A 129 11.35 -13.51 -6.94
N ALA A 130 11.15 -12.50 -6.10
CA ALA A 130 10.35 -11.33 -6.43
C ALA A 130 10.90 -10.09 -5.73
N PHE A 131 10.54 -8.93 -6.27
CA PHE A 131 10.73 -7.68 -5.55
C PHE A 131 9.69 -7.59 -4.44
N ILE A 132 10.17 -7.43 -3.21
CA ILE A 132 9.36 -7.16 -2.03
C ILE A 132 9.42 -5.65 -1.79
N PRO A 133 8.31 -4.91 -2.01
CA PRO A 133 8.26 -3.50 -1.72
C PRO A 133 8.21 -3.26 -0.20
N SER A 134 9.13 -2.44 0.30
CA SER A 134 9.15 -1.91 1.66
C SER A 134 8.61 -0.48 1.62
N LEU A 135 7.35 -0.32 2.02
CA LEU A 135 6.64 0.96 2.08
C LEU A 135 6.85 1.60 3.45
N HIS A 136 7.49 2.77 3.47
CA HIS A 136 7.63 3.59 4.66
C HIS A 136 6.81 4.87 4.49
N ILE A 137 5.93 5.16 5.44
CA ILE A 137 5.08 6.36 5.43
C ILE A 137 5.31 7.14 6.71
N ALA A 138 5.57 8.44 6.61
CA ALA A 138 5.70 9.34 7.74
C ALA A 138 4.60 10.41 7.72
N LEU A 139 3.88 10.57 8.83
CA LEU A 139 2.94 11.68 9.03
C LEU A 139 3.69 12.90 9.59
N LEU A 140 3.69 14.00 8.86
CA LEU A 140 4.43 15.22 9.19
C LEU A 140 3.58 16.25 9.95
N SER A 141 2.33 16.40 9.53
CA SER A 141 1.33 17.26 10.20
C SER A 141 -0.03 16.59 10.21
N CYS A 142 -0.85 16.92 11.21
CA CYS A 142 -2.17 16.35 11.38
C CYS A 142 -3.22 17.43 11.67
N ASP A 143 -4.23 17.49 10.81
CA ASP A 143 -5.47 18.24 10.99
C ASP A 143 -6.69 17.32 10.78
N GLY A 144 -6.56 16.03 11.14
CA GLY A 144 -7.59 14.99 10.93
C GLY A 144 -7.42 14.20 9.64
N ALA A 145 -8.32 13.24 9.40
CA ALA A 145 -8.32 12.33 8.25
C ALA A 145 -7.00 11.57 8.03
N ILE A 146 -6.33 11.14 9.12
CA ILE A 146 -5.02 10.48 9.08
C ILE A 146 -5.03 9.27 8.14
N ALA A 147 -6.00 8.35 8.31
CA ALA A 147 -6.10 7.14 7.50
C ALA A 147 -6.19 7.45 6.00
N SER A 148 -6.96 8.47 5.63
CA SER A 148 -7.12 8.90 4.24
C SER A 148 -5.82 9.46 3.68
N ALA A 149 -5.13 10.35 4.41
CA ALA A 149 -3.85 10.91 4.00
C ALA A 149 -2.75 9.85 3.84
N LEU A 150 -2.67 8.89 4.79
CA LEU A 150 -1.72 7.79 4.72
C LEU A 150 -1.99 6.87 3.51
N THR A 151 -3.27 6.56 3.24
CA THR A 151 -3.62 5.72 2.09
C THR A 151 -3.36 6.43 0.77
N LEU A 152 -3.64 7.74 0.68
CA LEU A 152 -3.33 8.54 -0.50
C LEU A 152 -1.81 8.60 -0.74
N ALA A 153 -1.01 8.79 0.31
CA ALA A 153 0.45 8.78 0.20
C ALA A 153 0.97 7.40 -0.25
N ALA A 154 0.44 6.31 0.32
CA ALA A 154 0.75 4.95 -0.12
C ALA A 154 0.43 4.74 -1.60
N ARG A 155 -0.79 5.12 -2.02
CA ARG A 155 -1.22 5.04 -3.42
C ARG A 155 -0.32 5.85 -4.34
N GLY A 156 0.02 7.07 -3.95
CA GLY A 156 0.91 7.94 -4.72
C GLY A 156 2.30 7.34 -4.89
N ALA A 157 2.88 6.77 -3.82
CA ALA A 157 4.19 6.16 -3.88
C ALA A 157 4.20 4.89 -4.76
N PHE A 158 3.13 4.09 -4.75
CA PHE A 158 2.99 2.95 -5.68
C PHE A 158 2.69 3.37 -7.12
N ALA A 159 2.05 4.53 -7.33
CA ALA A 159 1.82 5.07 -8.67
C ALA A 159 3.11 5.59 -9.34
N ASP A 160 4.01 6.17 -8.55
CA ASP A 160 5.35 6.63 -8.97
C ASP A 160 6.38 5.48 -9.04
N LEU A 161 6.05 4.30 -8.52
CA LEU A 161 6.99 3.18 -8.37
C LEU A 161 7.62 2.74 -9.69
N GLN A 162 8.93 2.91 -9.77
CA GLN A 162 9.78 2.44 -10.86
C GLN A 162 10.36 1.07 -10.53
N VAL A 163 9.86 0.05 -11.22
CA VAL A 163 10.26 -1.34 -11.09
C VAL A 163 11.39 -1.64 -12.09
N PRO A 164 12.57 -2.09 -11.63
CA PRO A 164 13.65 -2.49 -12.53
C PRO A 164 13.21 -3.67 -13.41
N VAL A 165 13.44 -3.56 -14.71
CA VAL A 165 13.22 -4.67 -15.64
C VAL A 165 14.32 -5.71 -15.42
N THR A 166 13.95 -6.99 -15.35
CA THR A 166 14.89 -8.08 -15.07
C THR A 166 14.84 -9.13 -16.17
N LYS A 167 16.00 -9.71 -16.47
CA LYS A 167 16.14 -10.82 -17.41
C LYS A 167 16.74 -12.01 -16.69
N VAL A 168 16.15 -13.18 -16.90
CA VAL A 168 16.71 -14.44 -16.41
C VAL A 168 17.89 -14.81 -17.32
N VAL A 169 19.09 -14.79 -16.75
CA VAL A 169 20.31 -15.23 -17.42
C VAL A 169 20.39 -16.74 -17.27
N GLY A 170 19.73 -17.46 -18.17
CA GLY A 170 20.07 -18.86 -18.37
C GLY A 170 21.42 -18.92 -19.08
N MET A 171 22.37 -19.71 -18.55
CA MET A 171 23.39 -20.29 -19.44
C MET A 171 22.62 -21.18 -20.42
N GLU A 172 22.39 -20.68 -21.64
CA GLU A 172 22.21 -21.59 -22.77
C GLU A 172 23.49 -22.43 -22.79
N GLU A 173 23.37 -23.71 -22.45
CA GLU A 173 24.39 -24.67 -22.85
C GLU A 173 24.42 -24.60 -24.37
N GLU A 174 25.38 -23.87 -24.94
CA GLU A 174 25.83 -24.17 -26.29
C GLU A 174 26.20 -25.65 -26.24
N ASP A 175 25.36 -26.50 -26.83
CA ASP A 175 25.66 -27.90 -27.09
C ASP A 175 26.95 -27.91 -27.92
N ALA A 176 28.09 -27.95 -27.23
CA ALA A 176 29.36 -28.26 -27.83
C ALA A 176 29.27 -29.72 -28.24
N GLU A 177 28.77 -29.97 -29.46
CA GLU A 177 28.88 -31.24 -30.16
C GLU A 177 30.36 -31.65 -30.13
N THR A 178 30.72 -32.44 -29.13
CA THR A 178 32.03 -33.05 -29.06
C THR A 178 31.98 -34.20 -30.05
N GLN A 179 32.33 -33.91 -31.30
CA GLN A 179 32.53 -34.92 -32.33
C GLN A 179 33.64 -35.87 -31.84
N ALA A 180 33.22 -37.01 -31.31
CA ALA A 180 34.10 -38.03 -30.79
C ALA A 180 34.73 -38.80 -31.95
N ASP A 181 35.93 -38.38 -32.38
CA ASP A 181 36.79 -39.19 -33.23
C ASP A 181 37.30 -40.41 -32.45
N LEU A 182 36.51 -41.48 -32.50
CA LEU A 182 36.84 -42.82 -32.00
C LEU A 182 37.76 -43.53 -33.01
N ALA A 183 39.07 -43.25 -32.95
CA ALA A 183 40.07 -44.06 -33.64
C ALA A 183 41.33 -44.22 -32.78
N GLY A 184 41.34 -45.23 -31.91
CA GLY A 184 42.55 -45.62 -31.20
C GLY A 184 42.37 -46.79 -30.25
N ILE A 185 43.22 -47.81 -30.43
CA ILE A 185 43.32 -49.06 -29.64
C ILE A 185 43.57 -48.82 -28.12
N LYS A 186 43.68 -47.56 -27.67
CA LYS A 186 43.73 -47.17 -26.25
C LYS A 186 42.37 -47.23 -25.52
N GLY A 187 41.26 -47.49 -26.22
CA GLY A 187 39.91 -47.58 -25.62
C GLY A 187 39.61 -48.86 -24.82
N ALA A 188 40.41 -49.93 -24.95
CA ALA A 188 40.09 -51.24 -24.37
C ALA A 188 40.74 -51.53 -23.00
N ILE A 189 41.68 -50.71 -22.51
CA ILE A 189 42.42 -50.98 -21.25
C ILE A 189 41.91 -50.12 -20.07
N ALA A 190 41.07 -49.11 -20.31
CA ALA A 190 40.52 -48.25 -19.26
C ALA A 190 39.21 -48.79 -18.63
N ALA A 191 38.79 -50.02 -18.94
CA ALA A 191 37.60 -50.66 -18.37
C ALA A 191 37.89 -51.52 -17.12
N GLY A 192 38.93 -51.17 -16.35
CA GLY A 192 39.43 -51.99 -15.25
C GLY A 192 39.94 -51.19 -14.07
N ARG A 193 39.10 -50.35 -13.45
CA ARG A 193 39.20 -49.97 -12.02
C ARG A 193 37.98 -49.16 -11.59
N ALA A 194 37.03 -49.85 -10.97
CA ALA A 194 36.04 -49.23 -10.10
C ALA A 194 36.77 -48.53 -8.95
N GLY A 195 36.58 -47.21 -8.83
CA GLY A 195 37.24 -46.42 -7.79
C GLY A 195 36.67 -45.01 -7.67
N LYS A 196 35.64 -44.87 -6.85
CA LYS A 196 35.21 -43.63 -6.16
C LYS A 196 35.08 -42.38 -7.05
N GLY A 197 34.00 -42.31 -7.82
CA GLY A 197 33.52 -41.05 -8.38
C GLY A 197 33.17 -40.08 -7.25
N LYS A 198 33.99 -39.03 -7.06
CA LYS A 198 33.54 -37.79 -6.42
C LYS A 198 32.38 -37.29 -7.26
N GLY A 199 31.15 -37.48 -6.78
CA GLY A 199 30.00 -36.75 -7.32
C GLY A 199 30.31 -35.28 -7.19
N ARG A 200 30.58 -34.60 -8.32
CA ARG A 200 30.38 -33.17 -8.40
C ARG A 200 28.90 -32.99 -8.06
N ALA A 201 28.62 -32.49 -6.86
CA ALA A 201 27.31 -31.96 -6.57
C ALA A 201 27.03 -30.97 -7.69
N ARG A 202 26.04 -31.28 -8.54
CA ARG A 202 25.44 -30.27 -9.40
C ARG A 202 24.90 -29.25 -8.41
N ALA A 203 25.62 -28.14 -8.23
CA ALA A 203 24.98 -26.95 -7.72
C ALA A 203 23.81 -26.75 -8.67
N ARG A 204 22.60 -26.91 -8.14
CA ARG A 204 21.38 -26.49 -8.83
C ARG A 204 21.66 -25.04 -9.19
N GLY A 205 21.92 -24.76 -10.47
CA GLY A 205 22.16 -23.39 -10.92
C GLY A 205 21.03 -22.57 -10.33
N GLY A 206 21.38 -21.57 -9.52
CA GLY A 206 20.39 -20.58 -9.13
C GLY A 206 19.81 -20.01 -10.42
N ASP A 207 18.53 -19.69 -10.42
CA ASP A 207 17.96 -18.86 -11.48
C ASP A 207 18.71 -17.52 -11.42
N ASP A 208 19.83 -17.41 -12.14
CA ASP A 208 20.63 -16.21 -12.23
C ASP A 208 19.82 -15.19 -13.04
N TRP A 209 19.69 -13.98 -12.52
CA TRP A 209 18.92 -12.91 -13.12
C TRP A 209 19.72 -11.62 -13.00
N ASP A 210 19.57 -10.74 -13.98
CA ASP A 210 20.22 -9.44 -14.01
C ASP A 210 19.19 -8.34 -14.30
N ILE A 211 19.53 -7.10 -13.94
CA ILE A 211 18.72 -5.92 -14.24
C ILE A 211 19.06 -5.47 -15.67
N GLU A 212 18.05 -5.38 -16.52
CA GLU A 212 18.20 -4.98 -17.93
C GLU A 212 17.49 -3.65 -18.17
N GLY A 213 18.23 -2.65 -18.66
CA GLY A 213 17.64 -1.39 -19.12
C GLY A 213 17.06 -0.49 -18.02
N ASP A 214 16.10 0.33 -18.44
CA ASP A 214 15.45 1.32 -17.59
C ASP A 214 14.28 0.71 -16.80
N SER A 215 14.00 1.28 -15.63
CA SER A 215 12.84 0.89 -14.83
C SER A 215 11.52 1.26 -15.52
N ALA A 216 10.48 0.47 -15.26
CA ALA A 216 9.12 0.70 -15.76
C ALA A 216 8.16 1.03 -14.61
N PRO A 217 7.08 1.81 -14.86
CA PRO A 217 6.06 2.04 -13.85
C PRO A 217 5.34 0.75 -13.47
N LEU A 218 4.81 0.70 -12.25
CA LEU A 218 4.01 -0.43 -11.76
C LEU A 218 2.82 -0.76 -12.69
N GLU A 219 2.73 -2.01 -13.14
CA GLU A 219 1.58 -2.53 -13.88
C GLU A 219 0.31 -2.53 -13.02
N GLY A 220 -0.78 -1.99 -13.57
CA GLY A 220 -2.06 -1.91 -12.87
C GLY A 220 -2.11 -0.81 -11.80
N ARG A 221 -1.22 0.18 -11.83
CA ARG A 221 -1.23 1.33 -10.90
C ARG A 221 -2.56 2.10 -10.89
N GLU A 222 -3.32 2.05 -11.98
CA GLU A 222 -4.66 2.65 -12.06
C GLU A 222 -5.68 1.93 -11.17
N GLU A 223 -5.51 0.62 -10.93
CA GLU A 223 -6.42 -0.24 -10.15
C GLU A 223 -6.21 -0.15 -8.63
N LEU A 224 -5.24 0.67 -8.19
CA LEU A 224 -4.94 0.85 -6.78
C LEU A 224 -6.14 1.47 -6.03
N PRO A 225 -6.55 0.88 -4.89
CA PRO A 225 -7.73 1.31 -4.17
C PRO A 225 -7.52 2.68 -3.53
N VAL A 226 -8.62 3.42 -3.40
CA VAL A 226 -8.71 4.65 -2.59
C VAL A 226 -9.44 4.35 -1.30
N LEU A 227 -9.11 5.08 -0.23
CA LEU A 227 -9.82 4.99 1.03
C LEU A 227 -10.82 6.13 1.16
N VAL A 228 -12.09 5.78 1.37
CA VAL A 228 -13.14 6.73 1.77
C VAL A 228 -13.44 6.52 3.25
N THR A 229 -13.29 7.59 4.02
CA THR A 229 -13.62 7.60 5.45
C THR A 229 -14.93 8.35 5.68
N LEU A 230 -15.96 7.63 6.12
CA LEU A 230 -17.25 8.18 6.52
C LEU A 230 -17.30 8.31 8.04
N ASN A 231 -17.30 9.54 8.53
CA ASN A 231 -17.47 9.85 9.95
C ASN A 231 -18.96 9.88 10.27
N LEU A 232 -19.35 9.27 11.39
CA LEU A 232 -20.74 9.05 11.75
C LEU A 232 -21.17 9.98 12.87
N VAL A 233 -22.28 10.69 12.68
CA VAL A 233 -22.87 11.57 13.68
C VAL A 233 -24.40 11.46 13.65
N GLY A 234 -24.97 10.80 14.66
CA GLY A 234 -26.38 10.45 14.65
C GLY A 234 -26.75 9.66 13.39
N GLU A 235 -27.74 10.13 12.64
CA GLU A 235 -28.18 9.54 11.36
C GLU A 235 -27.45 10.08 10.12
N LYS A 236 -26.51 11.02 10.29
CA LYS A 236 -25.76 11.63 9.20
C LYS A 236 -24.35 11.04 9.09
N GLU A 237 -23.75 11.23 7.92
CA GLU A 237 -22.37 10.90 7.63
C GLU A 237 -21.67 12.06 6.92
N PHE A 238 -20.36 12.16 7.11
CA PHE A 238 -19.55 13.19 6.47
C PHE A 238 -18.13 12.71 6.21
N VAL A 239 -17.51 13.27 5.16
CA VAL A 239 -16.15 12.94 4.75
C VAL A 239 -15.15 13.95 5.29
N ASP A 240 -13.90 13.52 5.40
CA ASP A 240 -12.76 14.39 5.66
C ASP A 240 -12.96 15.31 6.88
N ALA A 241 -13.13 14.65 8.03
CA ALA A 241 -13.26 15.30 9.32
C ALA A 241 -11.96 16.02 9.70
N SER A 242 -12.09 17.25 10.17
CA SER A 242 -11.04 17.95 10.88
C SER A 242 -10.71 17.26 12.21
N LEU A 243 -9.55 17.55 12.79
CA LEU A 243 -9.14 16.96 14.06
C LEU A 243 -10.17 17.17 15.18
N ARG A 244 -10.89 18.31 15.17
CA ARG A 244 -11.96 18.61 16.14
C ARG A 244 -13.22 17.78 15.86
N GLU A 245 -13.61 17.64 14.61
CA GLU A 245 -14.76 16.80 14.24
C GLU A 245 -14.50 15.33 14.57
N GLU A 246 -13.28 14.82 14.34
CA GLU A 246 -12.90 13.45 14.71
C GLU A 246 -12.91 13.20 16.21
N ALA A 247 -12.49 14.19 17.00
CA ALA A 247 -12.53 14.10 18.46
C ALA A 247 -13.97 14.17 19.00
N ALA A 248 -14.88 14.86 18.29
CA ALA A 248 -16.30 14.93 18.65
C ALA A 248 -17.09 13.70 18.19
N CYS A 249 -16.73 13.12 17.04
CA CYS A 249 -17.39 11.99 16.40
C CYS A 249 -16.39 10.83 16.23
N PRO A 250 -16.18 10.00 17.28
CA PRO A 250 -15.15 8.97 17.25
C PRO A 250 -15.48 7.81 16.30
N ALA A 251 -16.77 7.55 16.05
CA ALA A 251 -17.23 6.45 15.20
C ALA A 251 -17.08 6.81 13.71
N ARG A 252 -16.37 5.96 12.97
CA ARG A 252 -16.12 6.13 11.54
C ARG A 252 -15.99 4.78 10.83
N VAL A 253 -16.25 4.80 9.53
CA VAL A 253 -16.11 3.65 8.64
C VAL A 253 -15.12 3.97 7.53
N HIS A 254 -14.11 3.14 7.43
CA HIS A 254 -13.14 3.15 6.35
C HIS A 254 -13.57 2.13 5.30
N VAL A 255 -13.74 2.59 4.06
CA VAL A 255 -14.12 1.75 2.92
C VAL A 255 -13.05 1.90 1.84
N PHE A 256 -12.39 0.80 1.51
CA PHE A 256 -11.45 0.75 0.39
C PHE A 256 -12.20 0.45 -0.89
N VAL A 257 -12.15 1.37 -1.85
CA VAL A 257 -12.86 1.28 -3.12
C VAL A 257 -11.84 1.22 -4.25
N ARG A 258 -11.95 0.22 -5.11
CA ARG A 258 -11.17 0.15 -6.36
C ARG A 258 -11.87 0.98 -7.46
N PRO A 259 -11.15 1.50 -8.45
CA PRO A 259 -11.75 2.25 -9.56
C PRO A 259 -12.83 1.47 -10.33
N GLY A 260 -12.78 0.12 -10.35
CA GLY A 260 -13.86 -0.71 -10.87
C GLY A 260 -15.14 -0.77 -10.00
N GLY A 261 -15.22 0.02 -8.92
CA GLY A 261 -16.35 0.07 -7.98
C GLY A 261 -16.41 -1.08 -6.97
N ARG A 262 -15.45 -2.01 -7.01
CA ARG A 262 -15.35 -3.13 -6.07
C ARG A 262 -14.81 -2.65 -4.73
N ILE A 263 -15.47 -3.04 -3.64
CA ILE A 263 -14.99 -2.81 -2.28
C ILE A 263 -13.90 -3.84 -1.95
N ALA A 264 -12.69 -3.36 -1.64
CA ALA A 264 -11.54 -4.19 -1.28
C ALA A 264 -11.50 -4.53 0.22
N GLY A 265 -12.07 -3.68 1.06
CA GLY A 265 -12.09 -3.87 2.51
C GLY A 265 -12.96 -2.84 3.21
N ILE A 266 -13.45 -3.19 4.38
CA ILE A 266 -14.23 -2.32 5.26
C ILE A 266 -13.66 -2.46 6.67
N ARG A 267 -13.36 -1.33 7.32
CA ARG A 267 -12.88 -1.29 8.70
C ARG A 267 -13.68 -0.24 9.47
N MET A 268 -14.23 -0.64 10.61
CA MET A 268 -14.84 0.29 11.55
C MET A 268 -13.82 0.73 12.59
N GLU A 269 -13.81 2.01 12.93
CA GLU A 269 -13.00 2.59 14.00
C GLU A 269 -13.92 3.41 14.93
N GLY A 270 -13.62 3.38 16.24
CA GLY A 270 -14.43 4.02 17.28
C GLY A 270 -15.29 3.04 18.08
N ASP A 271 -15.99 3.59 19.07
CA ASP A 271 -16.80 2.90 20.09
C ASP A 271 -18.30 2.84 19.74
N GLY A 272 -18.71 3.47 18.64
CA GLY A 272 -20.08 3.42 18.14
C GLY A 272 -20.44 2.07 17.51
N GLY A 273 -21.74 1.79 17.41
CA GLY A 273 -22.28 0.71 16.59
C GLY A 273 -23.00 1.27 15.36
N ILE A 274 -23.14 0.45 14.31
CA ILE A 274 -23.89 0.82 13.10
C ILE A 274 -25.10 -0.09 12.98
N ALA A 275 -26.28 0.49 12.86
CA ALA A 275 -27.49 -0.27 12.56
C ALA A 275 -27.35 -0.96 11.19
N THR A 276 -27.71 -2.24 11.11
CA THR A 276 -27.55 -3.06 9.90
C THR A 276 -28.18 -2.41 8.66
N GLU A 277 -29.31 -1.73 8.83
CA GLU A 277 -30.04 -1.04 7.77
C GLU A 277 -29.24 0.12 7.16
N ARG A 278 -28.35 0.75 7.93
CA ARG A 278 -27.49 1.85 7.46
C ARG A 278 -26.24 1.38 6.73
N ILE A 279 -25.81 0.14 6.91
CA ILE A 279 -24.57 -0.36 6.30
C ILE A 279 -24.64 -0.25 4.78
N ARG A 280 -25.71 -0.73 4.15
CA ARG A 280 -25.81 -0.74 2.69
C ARG A 280 -25.80 0.69 2.10
N PRO A 281 -26.63 1.65 2.57
CA PRO A 281 -26.55 3.04 2.13
C PRO A 281 -25.15 3.65 2.29
N LEU A 282 -24.49 3.43 3.44
CA LEU A 282 -23.14 3.95 3.69
C LEU A 282 -22.12 3.40 2.68
N LEU A 283 -22.20 2.12 2.34
CA LEU A 283 -21.28 1.51 1.37
C LEU A 283 -21.54 1.99 -0.06
N GLU A 284 -22.79 2.22 -0.44
CA GLU A 284 -23.15 2.79 -1.75
C GLU A 284 -22.63 4.23 -1.89
N GLU A 285 -22.77 5.02 -0.82
CA GLU A 285 -22.26 6.39 -0.74
C GLU A 285 -20.73 6.43 -0.79
N ALA A 286 -20.06 5.59 0.00
CA ALA A 286 -18.61 5.43 -0.06
C ALA A 286 -18.13 4.99 -1.44
N ARG A 287 -18.86 4.08 -2.11
CA ARG A 287 -18.53 3.66 -3.48
C ARG A 287 -18.61 4.82 -4.45
N ARG A 288 -19.66 5.64 -4.39
CA ARG A 288 -19.81 6.83 -5.25
C ARG A 288 -18.63 7.78 -5.10
N ILE A 289 -18.35 8.19 -3.86
CA ILE A 289 -17.24 9.11 -3.55
C ILE A 289 -15.90 8.49 -3.94
N GLY A 290 -15.72 7.20 -3.71
CA GLY A 290 -14.50 6.47 -4.04
C GLY A 290 -14.23 6.40 -5.55
N LEU A 291 -15.27 6.25 -6.37
CA LEU A 291 -15.14 6.27 -7.82
C LEU A 291 -14.68 7.65 -8.33
N GLU A 292 -15.33 8.72 -7.85
CA GLU A 292 -14.98 10.10 -8.21
C GLU A 292 -13.53 10.43 -7.79
N LEU A 293 -13.14 10.02 -6.58
CA LEU A 293 -11.77 10.21 -6.09
C LEU A 293 -10.75 9.39 -6.89
N ALA A 294 -11.06 8.14 -7.22
CA ALA A 294 -10.18 7.29 -8.02
C ALA A 294 -9.99 7.83 -9.44
N GLU A 295 -11.06 8.34 -10.07
CA GLU A 295 -10.99 8.98 -11.38
C GLU A 295 -10.11 10.24 -11.34
N ALA A 296 -10.32 11.12 -10.36
CA ALA A 296 -9.51 12.33 -10.19
C ALA A 296 -8.02 12.01 -9.99
N LEU A 297 -7.70 11.01 -9.15
CA LEU A 297 -6.32 10.61 -8.91
C LEU A 297 -5.69 9.80 -10.06
N ASN A 298 -6.49 9.19 -10.92
CA ASN A 298 -6.00 8.52 -12.13
C ASN A 298 -5.68 9.50 -13.25
N ALA A 299 -6.41 10.62 -13.31
CA ALA A 299 -6.12 11.70 -14.25
C ALA A 299 -4.78 12.41 -13.98
N ASP A 300 -4.28 12.35 -12.75
CA ASP A 300 -3.05 13.00 -12.28
C ASP A 300 -1.87 12.03 -12.10
N LEU A 301 -1.93 10.83 -12.70
CA LEU A 301 -0.84 9.85 -12.60
C LEU A 301 0.43 10.34 -13.35
N PRO A 302 1.63 10.11 -12.77
CA PRO A 302 2.90 10.49 -13.38
C PRO A 302 3.30 9.62 -14.59
#